data_AF-A0A9E2Y0M3-F1
#
_entry.id   AF-A0A9E2Y0M3-F1
#
_cell.length_a   1.000
_cell.length_b   1.000
_cell.length_c   1.000
_cell.angle_alpha   90.00
_cell.angle_beta   90.00
_cell.angle_gamma   90.00
#
_symmetry.space_group_name_H-M   'P 1'
#
loop_
_entity.id
_entity.type
_entity.pdbx_description
1 polymer ?
#
loop_
_entity_poly.entity_id
_entity_poly.type
_entity_poly.pdbx_seq_one_letter_code
_entity_poly.pdbx_strand_id
1 'polypeptide(L)'
;MRGLARHIFVLVFVAAAPASAQTLAELQATGQQAAAQYGVPWPVLQQLIQGESSWNANIGCNSSGACGIAQFIASTAATYGVDVNDPTSSLYGAAHYLSDLRAQDGSWVAALTAYSGGCTPS
;
A
#
# COMPACT_ATOMS: atom_id res chain seq x y z
N MET A 1 -64.88 15.47 13.50
CA MET A 1 -64.52 15.29 12.07
C MET A 1 -63.00 15.37 12.00
N ARG A 2 -62.31 14.22 12.05
CA ARG A 2 -61.48 13.61 10.98
C ARG A 2 -60.39 14.53 10.40
N GLY A 3 -59.12 14.14 10.56
CA GLY A 3 -58.00 14.68 9.78
C GLY A 3 -56.60 14.44 10.35
N LEU A 4 -56.15 13.18 10.46
CA LEU A 4 -54.76 12.82 10.73
C LEU A 4 -53.89 13.17 9.50
N ALA A 5 -52.95 14.10 9.63
CA ALA A 5 -51.87 14.29 8.65
C ALA A 5 -50.70 13.36 8.99
N ARG A 6 -50.66 12.20 8.32
CA ARG A 6 -49.58 11.21 8.42
C ARG A 6 -48.33 11.81 7.80
N HIS A 7 -47.37 12.22 8.62
CA HIS A 7 -46.03 12.54 8.17
C HIS A 7 -45.30 11.23 7.86
N ILE A 8 -45.16 10.92 6.57
CA ILE A 8 -44.26 9.87 6.11
C ILE A 8 -42.86 10.48 6.10
N PHE A 9 -42.06 10.12 7.10
CA PHE A 9 -40.63 10.41 7.11
C PHE A 9 -39.94 9.23 6.43
N VAL A 10 -39.61 9.37 5.14
CA VAL A 10 -38.78 8.40 4.43
C VAL A 10 -37.36 8.56 4.95
N LEU A 11 -36.98 7.74 5.92
CA LEU A 11 -35.58 7.53 6.29
C LEU A 11 -34.87 6.89 5.10
N VAL A 12 -34.25 7.69 4.25
CA VAL A 12 -33.21 7.21 3.35
C VAL A 12 -31.99 6.94 4.23
N PHE A 13 -31.82 5.69 4.66
CA PHE A 13 -30.53 5.23 5.15
C PHE A 13 -29.60 5.10 3.95
N VAL A 14 -28.75 6.12 3.72
CA VAL A 14 -27.48 5.86 3.04
C VAL A 14 -26.61 5.13 4.05
N ALA A 15 -26.66 3.81 4.04
CA ALA A 15 -25.62 3.03 4.69
C ALA A 15 -24.30 3.39 3.99
N ALA A 16 -23.39 4.08 4.68
CA ALA A 16 -22.00 4.12 4.27
C ALA A 16 -21.55 2.65 4.21
N ALA A 17 -21.27 2.14 3.01
CA ALA A 17 -20.71 0.81 2.86
C ALA A 17 -19.47 0.71 3.77
N PRO A 18 -19.25 -0.41 4.48
CA PRO A 18 -17.99 -0.59 5.18
C PRO A 18 -16.87 -0.43 4.15
N ALA A 19 -15.78 0.26 4.50
CA ALA A 19 -14.59 0.29 3.67
C ALA A 19 -14.17 -1.17 3.41
N SER A 20 -14.51 -1.70 2.23
CA SER A 20 -14.16 -3.05 1.85
C SER A 20 -12.64 -3.10 1.75
N ALA A 21 -12.02 -4.07 2.41
CA ALA A 21 -10.59 -4.33 2.25
C ALA A 21 -10.25 -4.39 0.74
N GLN A 22 -9.23 -3.65 0.32
CA GLN A 22 -8.82 -3.58 -1.09
C GLN A 22 -8.53 -4.99 -1.61
N THR A 23 -9.09 -5.34 -2.76
CA THR A 23 -8.83 -6.61 -3.44
C THR A 23 -7.41 -6.66 -3.97
N LEU A 24 -6.88 -7.87 -4.23
CA LEU A 24 -5.57 -8.04 -4.86
C LEU A 24 -5.48 -7.28 -6.20
N ALA A 25 -6.55 -7.28 -6.99
CA ALA A 25 -6.59 -6.58 -8.28
C ALA A 25 -6.48 -5.05 -8.10
N GLU A 26 -7.17 -4.48 -7.11
CA GLU A 26 -7.08 -3.04 -6.81
C GLU A 26 -5.70 -2.65 -6.27
N LEU A 27 -5.11 -3.49 -5.41
CA LEU A 27 -3.75 -3.29 -4.91
C LEU A 27 -2.71 -3.35 -6.04
N GLN A 28 -2.83 -4.33 -6.94
CA GLN A 28 -1.93 -4.45 -8.09
C GLN A 28 -2.09 -3.28 -9.08
N ALA A 29 -3.32 -2.83 -9.34
CA ALA A 29 -3.57 -1.65 -10.16
C ALA A 29 -2.95 -0.39 -9.53
N THR A 30 -3.10 -0.21 -8.22
CA THR A 30 -2.46 0.87 -7.46
C THR A 30 -0.93 0.78 -7.55
N GLY A 31 -0.37 -0.42 -7.37
CA GLY A 31 1.05 -0.67 -7.51
C GLY A 31 1.59 -0.35 -8.91
N GLN A 32 0.84 -0.68 -9.97
CA GLN A 32 1.20 -0.32 -11.34
C GLN A 32 1.25 1.20 -11.55
N GLN A 33 0.30 1.95 -10.98
CA GLN A 33 0.29 3.41 -11.02
C GLN A 33 1.49 4.01 -10.28
N ALA A 34 1.76 3.52 -9.06
CA ALA A 34 2.92 3.93 -8.27
C ALA A 34 4.24 3.64 -9.00
N ALA A 35 4.39 2.44 -9.56
CA ALA A 35 5.56 2.04 -10.32
C ALA A 35 5.78 2.97 -11.53
N ALA A 36 4.72 3.26 -12.29
CA ALA A 36 4.78 4.19 -13.42
C ALA A 36 5.17 5.61 -12.99
N GLN A 37 4.63 6.12 -11.88
CA GLN A 37 4.93 7.46 -11.37
C GLN A 37 6.42 7.64 -11.03
N TYR A 38 7.05 6.62 -10.45
CA TYR A 38 8.45 6.70 -10.00
C TYR A 38 9.46 6.05 -10.96
N GLY A 39 9.03 5.67 -12.16
CA GLY A 39 9.90 5.05 -13.17
C GLY A 39 10.42 3.66 -12.78
N VAL A 40 9.71 2.97 -11.88
CA VAL A 40 10.03 1.60 -11.47
C VAL A 40 9.36 0.61 -12.43
N PRO A 41 10.08 -0.37 -12.99
CA PRO A 41 9.44 -1.42 -13.77
C PRO A 41 8.43 -2.18 -12.90
N TRP A 42 7.20 -2.35 -13.38
CA TRP A 42 6.15 -3.04 -12.64
C TRP A 42 6.60 -4.38 -12.03
N PRO A 43 7.32 -5.27 -12.75
CA PRO A 43 7.80 -6.53 -12.18
C PRO A 43 8.69 -6.37 -10.94
N VAL A 44 9.45 -5.27 -10.84
CA VAL A 44 10.33 -4.99 -9.70
C VAL A 44 9.52 -4.68 -8.45
N LEU A 45 8.56 -3.74 -8.54
CA LEU A 45 7.69 -3.43 -7.41
C LEU A 45 6.79 -4.63 -7.06
N GLN A 46 6.30 -5.35 -8.06
CA GLN A 46 5.48 -6.54 -7.84
C GLN A 46 6.23 -7.61 -7.04
N GLN A 47 7.48 -7.90 -7.42
CA GLN A 47 8.33 -8.86 -6.72
C GLN A 47 8.64 -8.40 -5.30
N LEU A 48 8.92 -7.11 -5.10
CA LEU A 48 9.13 -6.55 -3.76
C LEU A 48 7.92 -6.85 -2.85
N ILE A 49 6.73 -6.40 -3.24
CA ILE A 49 5.53 -6.54 -2.40
C ILE A 49 5.15 -8.01 -2.19
N GLN A 50 5.41 -8.86 -3.18
CA GLN A 50 5.25 -10.31 -3.03
C GLN A 50 6.16 -10.86 -1.93
N GLY A 51 7.42 -10.46 -1.89
CA GLY A 51 8.40 -10.88 -0.88
C GLY A 51 8.10 -10.33 0.52
N GLU A 52 7.66 -9.08 0.61
CA GLU A 52 7.42 -8.42 1.90
C GLU A 52 6.16 -8.93 2.62
N SER A 53 5.06 -9.15 1.89
CA SER A 53 3.78 -9.49 2.53
C SER A 53 2.93 -10.48 1.76
N SER A 54 3.36 -10.93 0.57
CA SER A 54 2.50 -11.68 -0.36
C SER A 54 1.18 -10.96 -0.63
N TRP A 55 1.23 -9.62 -0.76
CA TRP A 55 0.08 -8.75 -0.97
C TRP A 55 -0.94 -8.71 0.19
N ASN A 56 -0.55 -9.11 1.40
CA ASN A 56 -1.42 -9.01 2.56
C ASN A 56 -1.44 -7.57 3.11
N ALA A 57 -2.46 -6.80 2.71
CA ALA A 57 -2.68 -5.44 3.18
C ALA A 57 -2.96 -5.31 4.70
N ASN A 58 -3.31 -6.40 5.38
CA ASN A 58 -3.63 -6.41 6.80
C ASN A 58 -2.48 -6.94 7.68
N ILE A 59 -1.30 -7.15 7.09
CA ILE A 59 -0.14 -7.63 7.85
C ILE A 59 0.36 -6.54 8.79
N GLY A 60 0.60 -6.92 10.05
CA GLY A 60 1.18 -6.04 11.06
C GLY A 60 2.70 -5.90 10.93
N CYS A 61 3.34 -5.61 12.04
CA CYS A 61 4.79 -5.49 12.11
C CYS A 61 5.47 -6.84 12.37
N ASN A 62 6.62 -7.08 11.75
CA ASN A 62 7.48 -8.20 12.05
C ASN A 62 8.41 -7.93 13.27
N SER A 63 9.25 -8.89 13.64
CA SER A 63 10.17 -8.78 14.79
C SER A 63 11.26 -7.71 14.62
N SER A 64 11.54 -7.29 13.39
CA SER A 64 12.47 -6.20 13.07
C SER A 64 11.80 -4.82 13.12
N GLY A 65 10.49 -4.77 13.37
CA GLY A 65 9.72 -3.53 13.41
C GLY A 65 9.30 -3.00 12.04
N ALA A 66 9.37 -3.83 11.00
CA ALA A 66 8.91 -3.50 9.65
C ALA A 66 7.41 -3.81 9.52
N CYS A 67 6.60 -2.87 8.98
CA CYS A 67 5.14 -2.92 9.08
C CYS A 67 4.41 -2.72 7.74
N GLY A 68 3.19 -3.26 7.65
CA GLY A 68 2.27 -3.04 6.53
C GLY A 68 2.62 -3.84 5.27
N ILE A 69 1.88 -3.61 4.19
CA ILE A 69 1.99 -4.39 2.93
C ILE A 69 3.40 -4.36 2.31
N ALA A 70 4.15 -3.28 2.55
CA ALA A 70 5.50 -3.08 2.05
C ALA A 70 6.59 -3.20 3.14
N GLN A 71 6.21 -3.65 4.34
CA GLN A 71 7.10 -3.91 5.48
C GLN A 71 8.11 -2.77 5.75
N PHE A 72 7.62 -1.53 5.80
CA PHE A 72 8.47 -0.38 6.07
C PHE A 72 8.96 -0.36 7.51
N ILE A 73 10.26 -0.09 7.70
CA ILE A 73 10.81 0.36 8.99
C ILE A 73 10.33 1.79 9.25
N ALA A 74 9.94 2.09 10.50
CA ALA A 74 9.31 3.37 10.88
C ALA A 74 10.13 4.61 10.48
N SER A 75 11.46 4.58 10.62
CA SER A 75 12.32 5.70 10.19
C SER A 75 12.26 5.93 8.68
N THR A 76 12.27 4.85 7.89
CA THR A 76 12.14 4.92 6.43
C THR A 76 10.75 5.41 6.04
N ALA A 77 9.69 4.89 6.67
CA ALA A 77 8.31 5.36 6.44
C ALA A 77 8.20 6.88 6.67
N ALA A 78 8.80 7.40 7.74
CA ALA A 78 8.81 8.82 8.04
C ALA A 78 9.50 9.65 6.95
N THR A 79 10.65 9.19 6.43
CA THR A 79 11.37 9.85 5.32
C THR A 79 10.51 9.97 4.06
N TYR A 80 9.71 8.94 3.77
CA TYR A 80 8.89 8.88 2.55
C TYR A 80 7.43 9.31 2.77
N GLY A 81 7.07 9.78 3.97
CA GLY A 81 5.69 10.19 4.30
C GLY A 81 4.66 9.06 4.22
N VAL A 82 5.07 7.83 4.52
CA VAL A 82 4.24 6.63 4.43
C VAL A 82 3.41 6.44 5.70
N ASP A 83 2.10 6.26 5.52
CA ASP A 83 1.25 5.60 6.52
C ASP A 83 1.29 4.09 6.25
N VAL A 84 1.93 3.34 7.17
CA VAL A 84 2.11 1.89 7.03
C VAL A 84 0.79 1.10 7.13
N ASN A 85 -0.29 1.73 7.63
CA ASN A 85 -1.62 1.13 7.71
C ASN A 85 -2.47 1.42 6.47
N ASP A 86 -2.01 2.30 5.58
CA ASP A 86 -2.63 2.57 4.28
C ASP A 86 -1.84 1.84 3.18
N PRO A 87 -2.39 0.76 2.58
CA PRO A 87 -1.72 0.03 1.52
C PRO A 87 -1.41 0.90 0.31
N THR A 88 -2.26 1.88 -0.02
CA THR A 88 -2.01 2.81 -1.12
C THR A 88 -0.80 3.68 -0.79
N SER A 89 -0.77 4.33 0.39
CA SER A 89 0.40 5.10 0.84
C SER A 89 1.69 4.27 0.80
N SER A 90 1.64 3.03 1.30
CA SER A 90 2.77 2.11 1.31
C SER A 90 3.27 1.74 -0.09
N LEU A 91 2.36 1.49 -1.06
CA LEU A 91 2.74 1.16 -2.44
C LEU A 91 3.44 2.33 -3.14
N TYR A 92 2.93 3.56 -2.97
CA TYR A 92 3.58 4.75 -3.51
C TYR A 92 4.91 5.04 -2.83
N GLY A 93 4.99 4.90 -1.51
CA GLY A 93 6.24 5.02 -0.76
C GLY A 93 7.29 4.01 -1.20
N ALA A 94 6.92 2.74 -1.37
CA ALA A 94 7.84 1.69 -1.79
C ALA A 94 8.40 1.94 -3.20
N ALA A 95 7.55 2.38 -4.12
CA ALA A 95 7.97 2.76 -5.47
C ALA A 95 8.95 3.96 -5.46
N HIS A 96 8.67 4.98 -4.63
CA HIS A 96 9.56 6.13 -4.48
C HIS A 96 10.92 5.71 -3.92
N TYR A 97 10.91 4.94 -2.82
CA TYR A 97 12.14 4.50 -2.18
C TYR A 97 12.99 3.60 -3.10
N LEU A 98 12.37 2.66 -3.83
CA LEU A 98 13.07 1.86 -4.84
C LEU A 98 13.72 2.71 -5.93
N SER A 99 13.07 3.79 -6.36
CA SER A 99 13.61 4.71 -7.36
C SER A 99 14.88 5.41 -6.85
N ASP A 100 14.85 5.88 -5.60
CA ASP A 100 16.01 6.52 -4.96
C ASP A 100 17.18 5.55 -4.74
N LEU A 101 16.89 4.31 -4.32
CA LEU A 101 17.90 3.26 -4.19
C LEU A 101 18.50 2.92 -5.56
N ARG A 102 17.66 2.84 -6.60
CA ARG A 102 18.12 2.60 -7.97
C ARG A 102 19.02 3.73 -8.48
N ALA A 103 18.75 4.98 -8.10
CA ALA A 103 19.57 6.13 -8.45
C ALA A 103 20.95 6.10 -7.77
N GLN A 104 21.05 5.51 -6.58
CA GLN A 104 22.31 5.35 -5.84
C GLN A 104 23.17 4.20 -6.40
N ASP A 105 22.57 3.02 -6.60
CA ASP A 105 23.34 1.78 -6.84
C ASP A 105 23.37 1.29 -8.29
N GLY A 106 22.65 1.95 -9.19
CA GLY A 106 22.78 1.68 -10.63
C GLY A 106 22.06 0.42 -11.15
N SER A 107 21.48 -0.43 -10.30
CA SER A 107 20.71 -1.62 -10.74
C SER A 107 19.47 -1.91 -9.89
N TRP A 108 18.44 -2.52 -10.49
CA TRP A 108 17.22 -2.91 -9.77
C TRP A 108 17.45 -4.04 -8.77
N VAL A 109 18.40 -4.93 -9.05
CA VAL A 109 18.80 -6.00 -8.12
C VAL A 109 19.42 -5.42 -6.86
N ALA A 110 20.32 -4.43 -7.01
CA ALA A 110 20.91 -3.73 -5.87
C ALA A 110 19.84 -2.98 -5.08
N ALA A 111 18.93 -2.27 -5.75
CA ALA A 111 17.83 -1.56 -5.09
C ALA A 111 16.91 -2.50 -4.27
N LEU A 112 16.53 -3.65 -4.82
CA LEU A 112 15.74 -4.66 -4.09
C LEU A 112 16.51 -5.20 -2.87
N THR A 113 17.80 -5.45 -3.03
CA THR A 113 18.66 -5.95 -1.93
C THR A 113 18.82 -4.90 -0.83
N ALA A 114 18.96 -3.62 -1.19
CA ALA A 114 19.07 -2.54 -0.23
C ALA A 114 17.74 -2.29 0.51
N TYR A 115 16.61 -2.38 -0.20
CA TYR A 115 15.27 -2.22 0.39
C TYR A 115 15.05 -3.21 1.54
N SER A 116 15.34 -4.49 1.29
CA SER A 116 15.13 -5.58 2.23
C SER A 116 16.21 -5.71 3.31
N GLY A 117 17.18 -4.80 3.34
CA GLY A 117 18.29 -4.82 4.31
C GLY A 117 19.34 -5.91 4.05
N GLY A 118 19.51 -6.36 2.81
CA GLY A 118 20.54 -7.33 2.39
C GLY A 118 20.02 -8.74 2.12
N CYS A 119 18.74 -9.02 2.35
CA CYS A 119 18.11 -10.30 2.03
C CYS A 119 17.34 -10.19 0.70
N THR A 120 17.86 -10.71 -0.41
CA THR A 120 17.13 -10.67 -1.68
C THR A 120 15.74 -11.32 -1.55
N PRO A 121 14.63 -10.65 -1.94
CA PRO A 121 13.33 -11.29 -2.00
C PRO A 121 13.36 -12.41 -3.04
N SER A 122 13.21 -13.65 -2.54
CA SER A 122 13.22 -14.90 -3.31
C SER A 122 12.01 -15.05 -4.22
#